data_AF-A0A822XI74-F1
#
_entry.id   AF-A0A822XI74-F1
#
_cell.length_a   1.000
_cell.length_b   1.000
_cell.length_c   1.000
_cell.angle_alpha   90.00
_cell.angle_beta   90.00
_cell.angle_gamma   90.00
#
_symmetry.space_group_name_H-M   'P 1'
#
loop_
_entity.id
_entity.type
_entity.pdbx_description
1 polymer ?
#
loop_
_entity_poly.entity_id
_entity_poly.type
_entity_poly.pdbx_seq_one_letter_code
_entity_poly.pdbx_strand_id
1 'polypeptide(L)'
;MLGLHGYSFAAVPRDSLLCLPNCDGTNKIGASFETPCGRMLIKSAEYMKMISSLKPNIWASLADEVPAWTSEKRNRTSVDRTVQWLDDCIALDPADGGAVFGAIVGGSSVGERSRCAQEVSRRNVSGYWIGGFGLGESMDERPALLNAVTDVLPEEKPRQICGIGLPEEVLQGVAAGIDLFDSTYIYHLTLGGFALTFQMDRSKEHVPSYQLSKIGSDNAKINLRATIYRKDTSPIVDGCSCYTCQNHTRAYINHLLNVHEMLAQILLEM
;
A
#
# COMPACT_ATOMS: atom_id res chain seq x y z
N MET A 1 -16.68 -18.42 1.85
CA MET A 1 -15.41 -17.99 2.48
C MET A 1 -14.30 -18.83 1.86
N LEU A 2 -13.09 -18.28 1.67
CA LEU A 2 -12.02 -18.82 0.80
C LEU A 2 -11.40 -20.19 1.22
N GLY A 3 -11.97 -20.90 2.19
CA GLY A 3 -11.41 -22.14 2.74
C GLY A 3 -10.15 -21.95 3.60
N LEU A 4 -9.77 -20.71 3.90
CA LEU A 4 -8.53 -20.32 4.58
C LEU A 4 -8.74 -20.06 6.08
N HIS A 5 -9.28 -21.04 6.80
CA HIS A 5 -9.74 -20.87 8.19
C HIS A 5 -8.63 -20.60 9.23
N GLY A 6 -7.34 -20.79 8.88
CA GLY A 6 -6.19 -20.56 9.76
C GLY A 6 -5.41 -19.27 9.48
N TYR A 7 -5.90 -18.42 8.57
CA TYR A 7 -5.21 -17.21 8.14
C TYR A 7 -5.87 -15.95 8.70
N SER A 8 -5.06 -14.94 8.93
CA SER A 8 -5.53 -13.61 9.33
C SER A 8 -5.85 -12.76 8.10
N PHE A 9 -6.97 -12.05 8.14
CA PHE A 9 -7.38 -11.13 7.08
C PHE A 9 -7.42 -9.68 7.58
N ALA A 10 -6.84 -8.79 6.79
CA ALA A 10 -7.00 -7.36 6.93
C ALA A 10 -7.91 -6.84 5.80
N ALA A 11 -9.00 -6.15 6.16
CA ALA A 11 -9.91 -5.54 5.20
C ALA A 11 -9.66 -4.03 5.12
N VAL A 12 -9.21 -3.56 3.96
CA VAL A 12 -9.06 -2.13 3.67
C VAL A 12 -10.16 -1.69 2.69
N PRO A 13 -10.68 -0.46 2.81
CA PRO A 13 -11.80 -0.02 1.98
C PRO A 13 -11.42 0.19 0.51
N ARG A 14 -10.15 0.47 0.19
CA ARG A 14 -9.67 0.63 -1.18
C ARG A 14 -8.68 -0.44 -1.57
N ASP A 15 -8.70 -0.76 -2.86
CA ASP A 15 -7.67 -1.54 -3.52
C ASP A 15 -6.52 -0.62 -3.95
N SER A 16 -5.36 -0.76 -3.31
CA SER A 16 -4.13 -0.05 -3.66
C SER A 16 -3.62 -0.34 -5.09
N LEU A 17 -4.10 -1.40 -5.75
CA LEU A 17 -3.65 -1.80 -7.10
C LEU A 17 -4.36 -1.09 -8.24
N LEU A 18 -5.66 -0.85 -8.10
CA LEU A 18 -6.54 -0.45 -9.21
C LEU A 18 -7.12 0.95 -9.05
N CYS A 19 -7.10 1.50 -7.84
CA CYS A 19 -7.72 2.78 -7.54
C CYS A 19 -6.67 3.83 -7.23
N LEU A 20 -6.25 4.60 -8.26
CA LEU A 20 -5.95 6.00 -7.99
C LEU A 20 -7.22 6.57 -7.32
N PRO A 21 -7.13 7.21 -6.16
CA PRO A 21 -8.29 7.74 -5.47
C PRO A 21 -8.88 8.85 -6.33
N ASN A 22 -9.88 8.46 -7.11
CA ASN A 22 -10.75 9.43 -7.71
C ASN A 22 -11.67 9.90 -6.59
N CYS A 23 -11.25 10.96 -5.90
CA CYS A 23 -12.04 11.61 -4.85
C CYS A 23 -13.37 12.19 -5.38
N ASP A 24 -13.55 12.13 -6.70
CA ASP A 24 -14.74 12.45 -7.46
C ASP A 24 -15.95 11.63 -7.01
N GLY A 25 -16.98 12.35 -6.57
CA GLY A 25 -18.24 11.75 -6.09
C GLY A 25 -18.29 11.50 -4.59
N THR A 26 -17.14 11.49 -3.90
CA THR A 26 -17.10 11.38 -2.43
C THR A 26 -17.73 12.61 -1.80
N ASN A 27 -18.74 12.39 -0.95
CA ASN A 27 -19.54 13.47 -0.38
C ASN A 27 -19.83 13.21 1.11
N LYS A 28 -20.63 14.06 1.77
CA LYS A 28 -20.93 13.92 3.20
C LYS A 28 -21.63 12.58 3.54
N ILE A 29 -22.36 12.00 2.59
CA ILE A 29 -23.19 10.82 2.79
C ILE A 29 -22.35 9.54 2.77
N GLY A 30 -21.27 9.49 1.98
CA GLY A 30 -20.44 8.29 1.86
C GLY A 30 -19.21 8.46 0.99
N ALA A 31 -18.37 7.43 1.00
CA ALA A 31 -17.16 7.32 0.21
C ALA A 31 -17.47 6.74 -1.18
N SER A 32 -16.86 7.33 -2.21
CA SER A 32 -16.99 6.87 -3.59
C SER A 32 -15.88 5.88 -3.94
N PHE A 33 -16.26 4.79 -4.59
CA PHE A 33 -15.38 3.73 -5.07
C PHE A 33 -15.68 3.42 -6.52
N GLU A 34 -14.63 3.21 -7.31
CA GLU A 34 -14.76 2.64 -8.65
C GLU A 34 -14.66 1.12 -8.55
N THR A 35 -15.63 0.41 -9.13
CA THR A 35 -15.68 -1.05 -9.12
C THR A 35 -15.74 -1.57 -10.56
N PRO A 36 -15.50 -2.88 -10.80
CA PRO A 36 -15.75 -3.48 -12.11
C PRO A 36 -17.19 -3.28 -12.63
N CYS A 37 -18.14 -2.99 -11.74
CA CYS A 37 -19.54 -2.70 -12.07
C CYS A 37 -19.85 -1.19 -12.16
N GLY A 38 -18.84 -0.32 -12.11
CA GLY A 38 -18.96 1.13 -12.11
C GLY A 38 -18.87 1.76 -10.72
N ARG A 39 -19.14 3.06 -10.66
CA ARG A 39 -19.02 3.86 -9.44
C ARG A 39 -20.09 3.51 -8.42
N MET A 40 -19.67 3.31 -7.17
CA MET A 40 -20.55 3.07 -6.03
C MET A 40 -20.27 4.08 -4.92
N LEU A 41 -21.33 4.64 -4.33
CA LEU A 41 -21.24 5.44 -3.11
C LEU A 41 -21.60 4.54 -1.92
N ILE A 42 -20.66 4.35 -1.01
CA ILE A 42 -20.83 3.46 0.15
C ILE A 42 -20.91 4.30 1.43
N LYS A 43 -21.99 4.11 2.18
CA LYS A 43 -22.20 4.73 3.50
C LYS A 43 -21.54 3.90 4.61
N SER A 44 -21.25 4.52 5.76
CA SER A 44 -20.71 3.83 6.94
C SER A 44 -21.54 2.59 7.32
N ALA A 45 -22.87 2.67 7.27
CA ALA A 45 -23.75 1.54 7.58
C ALA A 45 -23.69 0.39 6.56
N GLU A 46 -23.44 0.68 5.29
CA GLU A 46 -23.28 -0.35 4.25
C GLU A 46 -21.91 -1.00 4.38
N TYR A 47 -20.88 -0.19 4.63
CA TYR A 47 -19.52 -0.66 4.90
C TYR A 47 -19.47 -1.60 6.11
N MET A 48 -20.08 -1.22 7.24
CA MET A 48 -20.08 -2.05 8.44
C MET A 48 -20.87 -3.35 8.28
N LYS A 49 -21.90 -3.39 7.42
CA LYS A 49 -22.55 -4.65 7.03
C LYS A 49 -21.59 -5.57 6.27
N MET A 50 -20.75 -5.02 5.39
CA MET A 50 -19.73 -5.80 4.68
C MET A 50 -18.68 -6.34 5.67
N ILE A 51 -18.15 -5.49 6.56
CA ILE A 51 -17.18 -5.91 7.59
C ILE A 51 -17.76 -7.00 8.50
N SER A 52 -19.00 -6.84 8.97
CA SER A 52 -19.68 -7.85 9.79
C SER A 52 -19.88 -9.19 9.06
N SER A 53 -20.03 -9.14 7.74
CA SER A 53 -20.19 -10.33 6.89
C SER A 53 -18.85 -11.01 6.61
N LEU A 54 -17.80 -10.23 6.38
CA LEU A 54 -16.44 -10.70 6.11
C LEU A 54 -15.75 -11.24 7.36
N LYS A 55 -16.04 -10.64 8.53
CA LYS A 55 -15.39 -10.91 9.82
C LYS A 55 -13.85 -10.94 9.73
N PRO A 56 -13.21 -9.88 9.22
CA PRO A 56 -11.77 -9.82 9.15
C PRO A 56 -11.16 -9.69 10.55
N ASN A 57 -9.90 -10.06 10.70
CA ASN A 57 -9.17 -9.89 11.95
C ASN A 57 -8.83 -8.42 12.21
N ILE A 58 -8.52 -7.69 11.14
CA ILE A 58 -8.23 -6.25 11.13
C ILE A 58 -9.09 -5.60 10.07
N TRP A 59 -9.60 -4.40 10.31
CA TRP A 59 -10.24 -3.61 9.25
C TRP A 59 -9.94 -2.12 9.41
N ALA A 60 -9.73 -1.42 8.30
CA ALA A 60 -9.49 0.02 8.31
C ALA A 60 -10.80 0.78 8.10
N SER A 61 -11.04 1.86 8.85
CA SER A 61 -12.24 2.69 8.65
C SER A 61 -12.27 3.34 7.26
N LEU A 62 -13.46 3.77 6.81
CA LEU A 62 -13.61 4.54 5.57
C LEU A 62 -12.73 5.81 5.58
N ALA A 63 -12.17 6.16 4.41
CA ALA A 63 -11.26 7.28 4.25
C ALA A 63 -11.57 8.12 3.00
N ASP A 64 -11.59 9.45 3.16
CA ASP A 64 -11.67 10.40 2.05
C ASP A 64 -10.27 10.89 1.68
N GLU A 65 -9.57 10.09 0.88
CA GLU A 65 -8.24 10.40 0.37
C GLU A 65 -8.32 11.41 -0.79
N VAL A 66 -7.37 12.34 -0.81
CA VAL A 66 -7.31 13.42 -1.81
C VAL A 66 -5.90 13.52 -2.37
N PRO A 67 -5.75 13.85 -3.66
CA PRO A 67 -4.43 14.03 -4.27
C PRO A 67 -3.78 15.36 -3.86
N ALA A 68 -2.47 15.46 -4.07
CA ALA A 68 -1.62 16.59 -3.67
C ALA A 68 -2.08 17.95 -4.23
N TRP A 69 -2.63 17.97 -5.44
CA TRP A 69 -3.10 19.20 -6.12
C TRP A 69 -4.49 19.69 -5.67
N THR A 70 -5.04 19.09 -4.62
CA THR A 70 -6.36 19.46 -4.08
C THR A 70 -6.31 20.75 -3.27
N SER A 71 -7.37 21.57 -3.34
CA SER A 71 -7.48 22.78 -2.51
C SER A 71 -7.46 22.48 -1.01
N GLU A 72 -6.88 23.38 -0.21
CA GLU A 72 -6.83 23.28 1.25
C GLU A 72 -8.23 23.05 1.87
N LYS A 73 -9.24 23.76 1.37
CA LYS A 73 -10.64 23.60 1.81
C LYS A 73 -11.15 22.18 1.59
N ARG A 74 -10.85 21.55 0.44
CA ARG A 74 -11.28 20.19 0.11
C ARG A 74 -10.52 19.15 0.92
N ASN A 75 -9.23 19.37 1.20
CA ASN A 75 -8.42 18.52 2.07
C ASN A 75 -8.94 18.55 3.51
N ARG A 76 -9.20 19.74 4.07
CA ARG A 76 -9.81 19.87 5.41
C ARG A 76 -11.14 19.12 5.51
N THR A 77 -11.98 19.26 4.48
CA THR A 77 -13.26 18.53 4.37
C THR A 77 -13.05 17.01 4.35
N SER A 78 -11.96 16.52 3.75
CA SER A 78 -11.67 15.09 3.64
C SER A 78 -11.29 14.50 5.00
N VAL A 79 -10.49 15.22 5.79
CA VAL A 79 -10.18 14.87 7.18
C VAL A 79 -11.46 14.87 8.03
N ASP A 80 -12.29 15.91 7.93
CA ASP A 80 -13.52 16.01 8.72
C ASP A 80 -14.48 14.84 8.44
N ARG A 81 -14.61 14.44 7.17
CA ARG A 81 -15.41 13.26 6.77
C ARG A 81 -14.82 11.96 7.29
N THR A 82 -13.51 11.79 7.17
CA THR A 82 -12.81 10.57 7.61
C THR A 82 -12.99 10.34 9.11
N VAL A 83 -12.83 11.40 9.91
CA VAL A 83 -13.06 11.33 11.37
C VAL A 83 -14.52 11.04 11.69
N GLN A 84 -15.47 11.70 11.00
CA GLN A 84 -16.90 11.43 11.21
C GLN A 84 -17.27 9.98 10.86
N TRP A 85 -16.76 9.45 9.75
CA TRP A 85 -17.05 8.07 9.35
C TRP A 85 -16.42 7.05 10.29
N LEU A 86 -15.27 7.34 10.89
CA LEU A 86 -14.71 6.52 11.95
C LEU A 86 -15.67 6.45 13.15
N ASP A 87 -16.19 7.60 13.60
CA ASP A 87 -17.14 7.66 14.71
C ASP A 87 -18.43 6.88 14.37
N ASP A 88 -18.94 7.03 13.15
CA ASP A 88 -20.11 6.27 12.67
C ASP A 88 -19.83 4.75 12.63
N CYS A 89 -18.65 4.34 12.15
CA CYS A 89 -18.27 2.93 12.05
C CYS A 89 -18.13 2.30 13.44
N ILE A 90 -17.47 2.97 14.38
CA ILE A 90 -17.34 2.51 15.78
C ILE A 90 -18.71 2.37 16.44
N ALA A 91 -19.63 3.32 16.21
CA ALA A 91 -20.98 3.25 16.76
C ALA A 91 -21.81 2.08 16.22
N LEU A 92 -21.47 1.59 15.03
CA LEU A 92 -22.13 0.48 14.34
C LEU A 92 -21.41 -0.86 14.52
N ASP A 93 -20.22 -0.87 15.11
CA ASP A 93 -19.38 -2.05 15.26
C ASP A 93 -19.98 -2.99 16.33
N PRO A 94 -20.33 -4.24 15.98
CA PRO A 94 -20.74 -5.22 16.99
C PRO A 94 -19.57 -5.51 17.95
N ALA A 95 -19.87 -5.88 19.20
CA ALA A 95 -18.86 -6.19 20.22
C ALA A 95 -17.87 -7.33 19.84
N ASP A 96 -18.20 -8.12 18.82
CA ASP A 96 -17.37 -9.20 18.26
C ASP A 96 -16.62 -8.77 16.98
N GLY A 97 -16.61 -7.47 16.67
CA GLY A 97 -15.91 -6.87 15.54
C GLY A 97 -14.39 -7.06 15.64
N GLY A 98 -13.75 -7.29 14.49
CA GLY A 98 -12.29 -7.36 14.41
C GLY A 98 -11.62 -6.04 14.83
N ALA A 99 -10.30 -6.05 14.95
CA ALA A 99 -9.53 -4.88 15.37
C ALA A 99 -9.65 -3.72 14.36
N VAL A 100 -10.29 -2.62 14.77
CA VAL A 100 -10.43 -1.41 13.93
C VAL A 100 -9.13 -0.62 13.86
N PHE A 101 -8.70 -0.29 12.64
CA PHE A 101 -7.63 0.65 12.35
C PHE A 101 -8.24 1.98 11.91
N GLY A 102 -7.97 3.04 12.66
CA GLY A 102 -8.48 4.37 12.35
C GLY A 102 -7.75 4.98 11.15
N ALA A 103 -8.49 5.38 10.13
CA ALA A 103 -7.91 5.96 8.93
C ALA A 103 -7.39 7.39 9.15
N ILE A 104 -6.17 7.66 8.69
CA ILE A 104 -5.50 8.96 8.75
C ILE A 104 -5.25 9.45 7.33
N VAL A 105 -5.81 10.61 7.01
CA VAL A 105 -5.66 11.31 5.73
C VAL A 105 -5.08 12.71 5.97
N GLY A 106 -5.19 13.62 4.99
CA GLY A 106 -4.65 14.99 5.09
C GLY A 106 -3.82 15.42 3.89
N GLY A 107 -3.78 14.61 2.82
CA GLY A 107 -3.08 14.92 1.57
C GLY A 107 -1.62 15.33 1.82
N SER A 108 -1.17 16.36 1.09
CA SER A 108 0.18 16.94 1.23
C SER A 108 0.27 18.08 2.25
N SER A 109 -0.67 18.17 3.21
CA SER A 109 -0.63 19.18 4.26
C SER A 109 -0.15 18.58 5.58
N VAL A 110 1.03 19.01 6.05
CA VAL A 110 1.59 18.66 7.37
C VAL A 110 0.58 18.96 8.49
N GLY A 111 -0.09 20.12 8.43
CA GLY A 111 -1.08 20.52 9.43
C GLY A 111 -2.30 19.61 9.46
N GLU A 112 -2.87 19.28 8.30
CA GLU A 112 -4.05 18.40 8.21
C GLU A 112 -3.71 16.95 8.56
N ARG A 113 -2.51 16.48 8.22
CA ARG A 113 -1.98 15.16 8.62
C ARG A 113 -1.90 15.04 10.13
N SER A 114 -1.25 16.00 10.78
CA SER A 114 -1.13 16.05 12.24
C SER A 114 -2.50 16.18 12.91
N ARG A 115 -3.38 17.05 12.40
CA ARG A 115 -4.76 17.20 12.90
C ARG A 115 -5.55 15.90 12.82
N CYS A 116 -5.51 15.21 11.68
CA CYS A 116 -6.21 13.95 11.49
C CYS A 116 -5.69 12.87 12.46
N ALA A 117 -4.37 12.74 12.59
CA ALA A 117 -3.74 11.82 13.54
C ALA A 117 -4.17 12.10 14.99
N GLN A 118 -4.18 13.37 15.41
CA GLN A 118 -4.63 13.77 16.74
C GLN A 118 -6.08 13.40 16.99
N GLU A 119 -6.99 13.71 16.06
CA GLU A 119 -8.41 13.38 16.21
C GLU A 119 -8.63 11.87 16.29
N VAL A 120 -8.04 11.10 15.37
CA VAL A 120 -8.18 9.65 15.32
C VAL A 120 -7.60 8.98 16.56
N SER A 121 -6.47 9.48 17.09
CA SER A 121 -5.82 8.93 18.29
C SER A 121 -6.69 8.97 19.55
N ARG A 122 -7.66 9.90 19.63
CA ARG A 122 -8.58 10.03 20.75
C ARG A 122 -9.69 8.97 20.75
N ARG A 123 -9.88 8.24 19.65
CA ARG A 123 -10.88 7.18 19.53
C ARG A 123 -10.30 5.85 20.01
N ASN A 124 -11.18 4.93 20.44
CA ASN A 124 -10.80 3.59 20.85
C ASN A 124 -10.51 2.69 19.63
N VAL A 125 -9.41 2.95 18.94
CA VAL A 125 -8.93 2.14 17.81
C VAL A 125 -7.79 1.21 18.21
N SER A 126 -7.65 0.08 17.53
CA SER A 126 -6.59 -0.92 17.78
C SER A 126 -5.29 -0.62 17.03
N GLY A 127 -5.34 0.25 16.03
CA GLY A 127 -4.19 0.66 15.22
C GLY A 127 -4.56 1.82 14.31
N TYR A 128 -3.63 2.19 13.43
CA TYR A 128 -3.79 3.31 12.51
C TYR A 128 -3.54 2.87 11.09
N TRP A 129 -4.45 3.25 10.19
CA TRP A 129 -4.27 3.06 8.75
C TRP A 129 -3.97 4.42 8.12
N ILE A 130 -2.80 4.56 7.51
CA ILE A 130 -2.27 5.82 7.00
C ILE A 130 -2.40 5.78 5.48
N GLY A 131 -3.37 6.53 4.96
CA GLY A 131 -3.65 6.60 3.52
C GLY A 131 -3.10 7.85 2.87
N GLY A 132 -3.36 8.02 1.58
CA GLY A 132 -3.10 9.27 0.86
C GLY A 132 -1.64 9.55 0.50
N PHE A 133 -0.76 8.54 0.55
CA PHE A 133 0.59 8.58 -0.03
C PHE A 133 0.57 7.95 -1.42
N GLY A 134 1.54 8.32 -2.26
CA GLY A 134 1.58 7.95 -3.68
C GLY A 134 0.60 8.75 -4.55
N LEU A 135 0.05 9.86 -4.05
CA LEU A 135 -1.01 10.64 -4.70
C LEU A 135 -0.55 11.99 -5.22
N GLY A 136 0.72 12.06 -5.59
CA GLY A 136 1.36 13.23 -6.16
C GLY A 136 2.23 14.02 -5.20
N GLU A 137 2.44 13.55 -3.96
CA GLU A 137 3.50 14.10 -3.12
C GLU A 137 4.87 13.75 -3.70
N SER A 138 5.84 14.65 -3.53
CA SER A 138 7.23 14.39 -3.91
C SER A 138 7.95 13.57 -2.84
N MET A 139 9.05 12.92 -3.25
CA MET A 139 9.94 12.19 -2.32
C MET A 139 10.48 13.10 -1.20
N ASP A 140 10.71 14.39 -1.49
CA ASP A 140 11.26 15.38 -0.56
C ASP A 140 10.23 15.84 0.49
N GLU A 141 8.94 15.85 0.14
CA GLU A 141 7.85 16.24 1.06
C GLU A 141 7.48 15.10 2.01
N ARG A 142 7.65 13.85 1.56
CA ARG A 142 7.21 12.65 2.29
C ARG A 142 7.72 12.54 3.73
N PRO A 143 9.01 12.76 4.06
CA PRO A 143 9.47 12.65 5.44
C PRO A 143 8.70 13.58 6.39
N ALA A 144 8.44 14.83 5.97
CA ALA A 144 7.70 15.78 6.79
C ALA A 144 6.25 15.35 7.01
N LEU A 145 5.61 14.75 5.98
CA LEU A 145 4.24 14.23 6.08
C LEU A 145 4.15 12.99 6.98
N LEU A 146 5.13 12.09 6.92
CA LEU A 146 5.22 10.92 7.79
C LEU A 146 5.42 11.32 9.25
N ASN A 147 6.39 12.21 9.53
CA ASN A 147 6.67 12.69 10.88
C ASN A 147 5.46 13.40 11.49
N ALA A 148 4.75 14.21 10.69
CA ALA A 148 3.54 14.90 11.13
C ALA A 148 2.46 13.95 11.69
N VAL A 149 2.41 12.71 11.19
CA VAL A 149 1.51 11.66 11.68
C VAL A 149 2.16 10.91 12.84
N THR A 150 3.36 10.38 12.64
CA THR A 150 4.01 9.43 13.57
C THR A 150 4.38 10.06 14.90
N ASP A 151 4.79 11.34 14.93
CA ASP A 151 5.11 12.10 16.15
C ASP A 151 3.91 12.28 17.10
N VAL A 152 2.69 12.13 16.57
CA VAL A 152 1.45 12.29 17.32
C VAL A 152 0.90 10.96 17.85
N LEU A 153 1.17 9.87 17.15
CA LEU A 153 0.49 8.60 17.40
C LEU A 153 1.16 7.82 18.55
N PRO A 154 0.37 7.22 19.47
CA PRO A 154 0.88 6.33 20.51
C PRO A 154 1.77 5.22 19.95
N GLU A 155 2.89 4.95 20.63
CA GLU A 155 3.90 3.96 20.19
C GLU A 155 3.43 2.51 20.32
N GLU A 156 2.45 2.26 21.18
CA GLU A 156 1.96 0.93 21.55
C GLU A 156 0.98 0.36 20.54
N LYS A 157 0.56 1.16 19.55
CA LYS A 157 -0.42 0.75 18.53
C LYS A 157 0.22 0.69 17.15
N PRO A 158 -0.05 -0.38 16.37
CA PRO A 158 0.53 -0.56 15.05
C PRO A 158 0.08 0.51 14.05
N ARG A 159 1.01 0.89 13.17
CA ARG A 159 0.82 1.86 12.10
C ARG A 159 0.99 1.16 10.75
N GLN A 160 -0.11 1.03 10.01
CA GLN A 160 -0.13 0.53 8.65
C GLN A 160 -0.15 1.68 7.67
N ILE A 161 0.68 1.63 6.62
CA ILE A 161 0.66 2.58 5.51
C ILE A 161 0.30 1.88 4.20
N CYS A 162 -0.34 2.61 3.29
CA CYS A 162 -0.59 2.20 1.92
C CYS A 162 -0.04 3.25 0.94
N GLY A 163 0.37 2.79 -0.25
CA GLY A 163 0.80 3.67 -1.34
C GLY A 163 2.29 4.03 -1.34
N ILE A 164 3.10 3.37 -0.50
CA ILE A 164 4.56 3.39 -0.60
C ILE A 164 5.07 1.95 -0.64
N GLY A 165 5.87 1.61 -1.64
CA GLY A 165 6.20 0.21 -1.91
C GLY A 165 7.59 -0.02 -2.50
N LEU A 166 8.31 1.04 -2.90
CA LEU A 166 9.71 0.88 -3.28
C LEU A 166 10.54 0.49 -2.05
N PRO A 167 11.60 -0.34 -2.18
CA PRO A 167 12.42 -0.75 -1.05
C PRO A 167 12.94 0.42 -0.19
N GLU A 168 13.40 1.48 -0.83
CA GLU A 168 13.87 2.72 -0.20
C GLU A 168 12.75 3.47 0.54
N GLU A 169 11.52 3.44 0.04
CA GLU A 169 10.36 4.04 0.69
C GLU A 169 9.93 3.22 1.90
N VAL A 170 9.98 1.89 1.81
CA VAL A 170 9.72 0.99 2.95
C VAL A 170 10.74 1.26 4.05
N LEU A 171 12.03 1.37 3.72
CA LEU A 171 13.08 1.71 4.70
C LEU A 171 12.86 3.09 5.33
N GLN A 172 12.45 4.08 4.54
CA GLN A 172 12.09 5.41 5.03
C GLN A 172 10.89 5.35 5.99
N GLY A 173 9.86 4.58 5.65
CA GLY A 173 8.68 4.39 6.50
C GLY A 173 9.05 3.71 7.82
N VAL A 174 9.87 2.65 7.78
CA VAL A 174 10.36 1.97 8.99
C VAL A 174 11.14 2.95 9.88
N ALA A 175 12.01 3.76 9.29
CA ALA A 175 12.76 4.79 10.03
C ALA A 175 11.85 5.86 10.66
N ALA A 176 10.68 6.12 10.07
CA ALA A 176 9.67 7.02 10.60
C ALA A 176 8.72 6.34 11.61
N GLY A 177 8.87 5.04 11.89
CA GLY A 177 8.03 4.31 12.85
C GLY A 177 6.77 3.66 12.28
N ILE A 178 6.73 3.41 10.96
CA ILE A 178 5.68 2.60 10.31
C ILE A 178 5.97 1.10 10.52
N ASP A 179 4.93 0.33 10.83
CA ASP A 179 5.03 -1.09 11.19
C ASP A 179 4.59 -2.04 10.06
N LEU A 180 3.57 -1.65 9.30
CA LEU A 180 2.94 -2.49 8.28
C LEU A 180 2.86 -1.76 6.93
N PHE A 181 3.15 -2.47 5.84
CA PHE A 181 3.17 -1.96 4.46
C PHE A 181 2.35 -2.86 3.55
N ASP A 182 1.83 -2.31 2.46
CA ASP A 182 1.30 -3.10 1.35
C ASP A 182 2.42 -3.56 0.41
N SER A 183 2.21 -4.71 -0.23
CA SER A 183 3.17 -5.31 -1.17
C SER A 183 2.77 -5.10 -2.63
N THR A 184 1.98 -4.07 -2.91
CA THR A 184 1.40 -3.77 -4.24
C THR A 184 2.45 -3.48 -5.30
N TYR A 185 3.57 -2.89 -4.92
CA TYR A 185 4.69 -2.62 -5.83
C TYR A 185 5.17 -3.89 -6.54
N ILE A 186 5.24 -5.02 -5.82
CA ILE A 186 5.69 -6.31 -6.38
C ILE A 186 4.76 -6.76 -7.49
N TYR A 187 3.46 -6.71 -7.26
CA TYR A 187 2.45 -7.08 -8.26
C TYR A 187 2.56 -6.22 -9.54
N HIS A 188 2.77 -4.90 -9.41
CA HIS A 188 2.96 -4.03 -10.57
C HIS A 188 4.20 -4.38 -11.39
N LEU A 189 5.29 -4.78 -10.72
CA LEU A 189 6.50 -5.28 -11.39
C LEU A 189 6.23 -6.58 -12.13
N THR A 190 5.56 -7.54 -11.49
CA THR A 190 5.18 -8.82 -12.09
C THR A 190 4.38 -8.60 -13.38
N LEU A 191 3.35 -7.74 -13.35
CA LEU A 191 2.57 -7.39 -14.55
C LEU A 191 3.46 -6.77 -15.65
N GLY A 192 4.38 -5.90 -15.26
CA GLY A 192 5.37 -5.29 -16.15
C GLY A 192 6.42 -6.26 -16.70
N GLY A 193 6.48 -7.50 -16.21
CA GLY A 193 7.51 -8.47 -16.59
C GLY A 193 8.88 -8.14 -16.00
N PHE A 194 8.88 -7.43 -14.87
CA PHE A 194 10.07 -7.13 -14.11
C PHE A 194 10.23 -8.13 -12.97
N ALA A 195 11.49 -8.45 -12.65
CA ALA A 195 11.84 -9.20 -11.44
C ALA A 195 12.71 -8.35 -10.54
N LEU A 196 12.50 -8.45 -9.22
CA LEU A 196 13.34 -7.82 -8.21
C LEU A 196 14.69 -8.54 -8.12
N THR A 197 15.77 -7.76 -8.09
CA THR A 197 17.15 -8.26 -8.09
C THR A 197 18.09 -7.48 -7.16
N PHE A 198 17.55 -6.53 -6.38
CA PHE A 198 18.36 -5.82 -5.38
C PHE A 198 18.91 -6.80 -4.35
N GLN A 199 20.17 -6.62 -3.99
CA GLN A 199 20.81 -7.43 -2.96
C GLN A 199 20.51 -6.85 -1.57
N MET A 200 20.21 -7.74 -0.63
CA MET A 200 19.99 -7.41 0.78
C MET A 200 21.22 -7.68 1.65
N ASP A 201 22.34 -8.06 1.05
CA ASP A 201 23.48 -8.60 1.79
C ASP A 201 24.13 -7.52 2.67
N ARG A 202 24.13 -7.77 3.98
CA ARG A 202 24.76 -6.94 5.01
C ARG A 202 26.27 -7.18 5.12
N SER A 203 26.86 -7.96 4.20
CA SER A 203 28.29 -8.25 4.20
C SER A 203 29.07 -6.96 3.92
N LYS A 204 29.52 -6.35 5.01
CA LYS A 204 30.54 -5.31 5.07
C LYS A 204 31.70 -5.71 4.18
N GLU A 205 31.82 -5.11 3.00
CA GLU A 205 33.12 -4.80 2.35
C GLU A 205 32.98 -4.06 1.03
N HIS A 206 31.80 -4.04 0.43
CA HIS A 206 31.48 -3.04 -0.59
C HIS A 206 30.21 -2.34 -0.12
N VAL A 207 30.35 -1.12 0.39
CA VAL A 207 29.29 -0.14 0.16
C VAL A 207 29.51 0.21 -1.31
N PRO A 208 28.76 -0.35 -2.30
CA PRO A 208 28.64 0.43 -3.51
C PRO A 208 28.13 1.76 -3.00
N SER A 209 28.78 2.86 -3.33
CA SER A 209 28.15 4.14 -3.14
C SER A 209 26.79 3.99 -3.79
N TYR A 210 25.73 3.83 -2.98
CA TYR A 210 24.38 4.20 -3.33
C TYR A 210 24.44 5.73 -3.42
N GLN A 211 25.24 6.22 -4.38
CA GLN A 211 24.87 7.38 -5.13
C GLN A 211 23.45 7.04 -5.55
N LEU A 212 22.48 7.85 -5.10
CA LEU A 212 21.21 8.02 -5.80
C LEU A 212 21.56 7.88 -7.28
N SER A 213 21.29 6.71 -7.86
CA SER A 213 21.79 6.41 -9.18
C SER A 213 21.20 7.49 -10.05
N LYS A 214 22.07 8.24 -10.74
CA LYS A 214 21.68 9.20 -11.76
C LYS A 214 20.49 8.62 -12.52
N ILE A 215 19.40 9.36 -12.52
CA ILE A 215 18.16 9.15 -13.28
C ILE A 215 18.38 8.16 -14.44
N GLY A 216 17.91 6.91 -14.29
CA GLY A 216 17.75 5.98 -15.42
C GLY A 216 18.31 4.54 -15.31
N SER A 217 19.09 4.17 -14.30
CA SER A 217 19.54 2.77 -14.11
C SER A 217 19.04 2.21 -12.78
N ASP A 218 17.82 1.68 -12.78
CA ASP A 218 17.29 1.00 -11.61
C ASP A 218 17.92 -0.40 -11.48
N ASN A 219 18.98 -0.48 -10.67
CA ASN A 219 19.66 -1.75 -10.39
C ASN A 219 18.87 -2.65 -9.42
N ALA A 220 17.70 -2.22 -8.93
CA ALA A 220 16.89 -3.02 -8.03
C ALA A 220 16.00 -4.04 -8.77
N LYS A 221 15.84 -3.90 -10.09
CA LYS A 221 15.00 -4.77 -10.90
C LYS A 221 15.56 -5.00 -12.30
N ILE A 222 15.17 -6.09 -12.93
CA ILE A 222 15.47 -6.40 -14.32
C ILE A 222 14.19 -6.55 -15.14
N ASN A 223 14.20 -6.08 -16.39
CA ASN A 223 13.11 -6.30 -17.33
C ASN A 223 13.33 -7.61 -18.09
N LEU A 224 12.61 -8.67 -17.72
CA LEU A 224 12.76 -10.00 -18.34
C LEU A 224 12.14 -10.10 -19.73
N ARG A 225 11.51 -9.05 -20.27
CA ARG A 225 11.15 -8.96 -21.70
C ARG A 225 12.36 -8.60 -22.59
N ALA A 226 13.42 -8.03 -22.02
CA ALA A 226 14.56 -7.55 -22.79
C ALA A 226 15.27 -8.70 -23.53
N THR A 227 15.66 -8.45 -24.78
CA THR A 227 16.27 -9.46 -25.67
C THR A 227 17.60 -10.00 -25.17
N ILE A 228 18.30 -9.25 -24.31
CA ILE A 228 19.55 -9.66 -23.66
C ILE A 228 19.38 -10.97 -22.86
N TYR A 229 18.18 -11.22 -22.31
CA TYR A 229 17.92 -12.39 -21.49
C TYR A 229 17.50 -13.64 -22.28
N ARG A 230 17.30 -13.52 -23.61
CA ARG A 230 16.77 -14.62 -24.46
C ARG A 230 17.59 -15.91 -24.41
N LYS A 231 18.90 -15.80 -24.12
CA LYS A 231 19.84 -16.94 -24.02
C LYS A 231 20.49 -17.05 -22.64
N ASP A 232 20.05 -16.25 -21.68
CA ASP A 232 20.60 -16.26 -20.33
C ASP A 232 20.05 -17.44 -19.53
N THR A 233 20.90 -18.45 -19.32
CA THR A 233 20.55 -19.69 -18.60
C THR A 233 20.80 -19.60 -17.09
N SER A 234 21.18 -18.43 -16.57
CA SER A 234 21.28 -18.19 -15.14
C SER A 234 19.87 -18.05 -14.49
N PRO A 235 19.75 -18.29 -13.17
CA PRO A 235 18.53 -17.99 -12.43
C PRO A 235 18.25 -16.48 -12.41
N ILE A 236 17.06 -16.07 -11.99
CA ILE A 236 16.73 -14.63 -11.89
C ILE A 236 17.68 -13.95 -10.90
N VAL A 237 17.79 -14.49 -9.69
CA VAL A 237 18.71 -14.06 -8.63
C VAL A 237 19.56 -15.24 -8.19
N ASP A 238 20.88 -15.10 -8.22
CA ASP A 238 21.82 -16.11 -7.75
C ASP A 238 21.63 -16.37 -6.24
N GLY A 239 21.53 -17.63 -5.85
CA GLY A 239 21.33 -18.03 -4.45
C GLY A 239 19.91 -17.88 -3.90
N CYS A 240 18.94 -17.39 -4.70
CA CYS A 240 17.55 -17.30 -4.27
C CYS A 240 16.91 -18.70 -4.14
N SER A 241 16.17 -18.91 -3.05
CA SER A 241 15.52 -20.18 -2.74
C SER A 241 14.05 -20.27 -3.18
N CYS A 242 13.53 -19.29 -3.94
CA CYS A 242 12.16 -19.38 -4.45
C CYS A 242 12.03 -20.46 -5.53
N TYR A 243 10.81 -20.96 -5.74
CA TYR A 243 10.54 -22.02 -6.72
C TYR A 243 11.06 -21.66 -8.10
N THR A 244 10.86 -20.41 -8.52
CA THR A 244 11.26 -19.95 -9.86
C THR A 244 12.77 -19.94 -10.04
N CYS A 245 13.53 -19.42 -9.08
CA CYS A 245 15.00 -19.38 -9.19
C CYS A 245 15.63 -20.78 -9.11
N GLN A 246 15.00 -21.72 -8.42
CA GLN A 246 15.50 -23.10 -8.30
C GLN A 246 15.24 -23.96 -9.55
N ASN A 247 14.16 -23.67 -10.29
CA ASN A 247 13.68 -24.55 -11.37
C ASN A 247 13.74 -23.92 -12.77
N HIS A 248 13.90 -22.60 -12.87
CA HIS A 248 13.78 -21.86 -14.12
C HIS A 248 14.89 -20.83 -14.32
N THR A 249 15.07 -20.44 -15.58
CA THR A 249 16.12 -19.52 -16.01
C THR A 249 15.53 -18.21 -16.52
N ARG A 250 16.35 -17.15 -16.57
CA ARG A 250 15.95 -15.87 -17.18
C ARG A 250 15.48 -16.03 -18.63
N ALA A 251 16.14 -16.89 -19.41
CA ALA A 251 15.74 -17.22 -20.78
C ALA A 251 14.37 -17.88 -20.87
N TYR A 252 14.03 -18.76 -19.92
CA TYR A 252 12.72 -19.40 -19.89
C TYR A 252 11.62 -18.39 -19.59
N ILE A 253 11.80 -17.54 -18.58
CA ILE A 253 10.82 -16.50 -18.25
C ILE A 253 10.69 -15.49 -19.40
N ASN A 254 11.81 -15.09 -20.01
CA ASN A 254 11.82 -14.23 -21.20
C ASN A 254 11.01 -14.85 -22.34
N HIS A 255 11.15 -16.15 -22.59
CA HIS A 255 10.37 -16.86 -23.59
C HIS A 255 8.87 -16.78 -23.28
N LEU A 256 8.45 -17.17 -22.08
CA LEU A 256 7.04 -17.17 -21.65
C LEU A 256 6.41 -15.77 -21.79
N LEU A 257 7.10 -14.73 -21.34
CA LEU A 257 6.64 -13.34 -21.45
C LEU A 257 6.44 -12.89 -22.90
N ASN A 258 7.31 -13.32 -23.82
CA ASN A 258 7.26 -12.93 -25.24
C ASN A 258 6.25 -13.76 -26.05
N VAL A 259 5.91 -14.96 -25.61
CA VAL A 259 4.82 -15.76 -26.20
C VAL A 259 3.46 -15.51 -25.54
N HIS A 260 3.39 -14.54 -24.61
CA HIS A 260 2.18 -14.17 -23.87
C HIS A 260 1.55 -15.32 -23.09
N GLU A 261 2.38 -16.17 -22.50
CA GLU A 261 1.92 -17.29 -21.68
C GLU A 261 1.80 -16.84 -20.20
N MET A 262 0.69 -17.21 -19.53
CA MET A 262 0.31 -16.70 -18.20
C MET A 262 1.18 -17.24 -17.06
N LEU A 263 1.80 -18.41 -17.21
CA LEU A 263 2.76 -18.99 -16.26
C LEU A 263 3.91 -18.04 -15.98
N ALA A 264 4.27 -17.15 -16.92
CA ALA A 264 5.28 -16.13 -16.69
C ALA A 264 4.98 -15.28 -15.44
N GLN A 265 3.73 -14.83 -15.31
CA GLN A 265 3.31 -14.00 -14.17
C GLN A 265 3.25 -14.81 -12.89
N ILE A 266 2.76 -16.05 -12.96
CA ILE A 266 2.72 -16.96 -11.80
C ILE A 266 4.13 -17.19 -11.25
N LEU A 267 5.10 -17.46 -12.12
CA LEU A 267 6.49 -17.69 -11.72
C LEU A 267 7.17 -16.42 -11.19
N LEU A 268 6.82 -15.24 -11.70
CA LEU A 268 7.37 -13.99 -11.21
C LEU A 268 6.83 -13.59 -9.84
N GLU A 269 5.63 -14.04 -9.47
CA GLU A 269 5.00 -13.78 -8.17
C GLU A 269 5.52 -14.72 -7.06
N MET A 270 6.30 -15.77 -7.40
CA MET A 270 6.84 -16.78 -6.46
C MET A 270 8.22 -16.43 -5.91
#